data_AF-A0A1V5NJT6-F1
#
_entry.id   AF-A0A1V5NJT6-F1
#
_cell.length_a   1.000
_cell.length_b   1.000
_cell.length_c   1.000
_cell.angle_alpha   90.00
_cell.angle_beta   90.00
_cell.angle_gamma   90.00
#
_symmetry.space_group_name_H-M   'P 1'
#
loop_
_entity.id
_entity.type
_entity.pdbx_description
1 polymer ?
#
loop_
_entity_poly.entity_id
_entity_poly.type
_entity_poly.pdbx_seq_one_letter_code
_entity_poly.pdbx_strand_id
1 'polypeptide(L)' 'MTPFEIGILVGMAWAAVLTVWALAEITSGEPSPWLLVVAVVYEGFDLTPRGILQGAAWAFADGFISGYVISWLASLIW' A
#
# COMPACT_ATOMS: atom_id res chain seq x y z
N MET A 1 11.32 -15.28 10.04
CA MET A 1 11.60 -14.02 9.33
C MET A 1 11.75 -12.92 10.36
N THR A 2 12.69 -12.02 10.20
CA THR A 2 12.86 -10.86 11.08
C THR A 2 11.72 -9.86 10.85
N PRO A 3 11.42 -8.97 11.82
CA PRO A 3 10.41 -7.94 11.62
C PRO A 3 10.67 -7.04 10.40
N PHE A 4 11.94 -6.80 10.10
CA PHE A 4 12.36 -6.04 8.92
C PHE A 4 12.00 -6.75 7.61
N GLU A 5 12.28 -8.06 7.51
CA GLU A 5 11.91 -8.86 6.33
C GLU A 5 10.38 -8.90 6.13
N ILE A 6 9.63 -9.01 7.22
CA ILE A 6 8.16 -8.97 7.18
C ILE A 6 7.67 -7.59 6.72
N GLY A 7 8.25 -6.51 7.25
CA GLY A 7 7.94 -5.15 6.79
C GLY A 7 8.13 -5.00 5.28
N ILE A 8 9.28 -5.43 4.74
CA ILE A 8 9.53 -5.36 3.28
C ILE A 8 8.46 -6.13 2.51
N LEU A 9 8.15 -7.37 2.91
CA LEU A 9 7.16 -8.19 2.20
C LEU A 9 5.77 -7.55 2.23
N VAL A 10 5.32 -7.05 3.38
CA VAL A 10 4.00 -6.43 3.52
C VAL A 10 3.94 -5.12 2.73
N GLY A 11 4.99 -4.31 2.79
CA GLY A 11 5.11 -3.09 1.99
C GLY A 11 5.05 -3.38 0.49
N MET A 12 5.81 -4.37 0.00
CA MET A 12 5.78 -4.77 -1.41
C MET A 12 4.41 -5.31 -1.82
N ALA A 13 3.80 -6.16 -0.99
CA ALA A 13 2.49 -6.72 -1.27
C ALA A 13 1.43 -5.61 -1.36
N TRP A 14 1.42 -4.67 -0.41
CA TRP A 14 0.43 -3.59 -0.41
C TRP A 14 0.62 -2.63 -1.58
N ALA A 15 1.87 -2.25 -1.89
CA ALA A 15 2.17 -1.43 -3.07
C ALA A 15 1.75 -2.11 -4.38
N ALA A 16 2.00 -3.41 -4.52
CA ALA A 16 1.59 -4.17 -5.69
C ALA A 16 0.06 -4.25 -5.82
N VAL A 17 -0.65 -4.54 -4.73
CA VAL A 17 -2.12 -4.59 -4.72
C VAL A 17 -2.72 -3.23 -5.11
N LEU A 18 -2.27 -2.14 -4.49
CA LEU A 18 -2.78 -0.81 -4.83
C LEU A 18 -2.51 -0.45 -6.29
N THR A 19 -1.31 -0.76 -6.79
CA THR A 19 -0.95 -0.49 -8.20
C THR A 19 -1.85 -1.26 -9.16
N VAL A 20 -2.02 -2.56 -8.95
CA VAL A 20 -2.88 -3.39 -9.81
C VAL A 20 -4.33 -2.94 -9.74
N TRP A 21 -4.81 -2.59 -8.55
CA TRP A 21 -6.17 -2.08 -8.36
C TRP A 21 -6.37 -0.75 -9.09
N ALA A 22 -5.46 0.22 -8.94
CA ALA A 22 -5.54 1.49 -9.66
C ALA A 22 -5.53 1.29 -11.19
N LEU A 23 -4.69 0.38 -11.70
CA LEU A 23 -4.65 0.05 -13.13
C LEU A 23 -5.95 -0.61 -13.62
N ALA A 24 -6.55 -1.49 -12.83
CA ALA A 24 -7.84 -2.08 -13.16
C ALA A 24 -8.96 -1.00 -13.23
N GLU A 25 -8.90 -0.02 -12.35
CA GLU A 25 -9.91 1.06 -12.26
C GLU A 25 -9.82 2.07 -13.41
N ILE A 26 -8.65 2.22 -14.03
CA ILE A 26 -8.53 2.98 -15.29
C ILE A 26 -9.42 2.37 -16.38
N THR A 27 -9.65 1.05 -16.35
CA THR A 27 -10.45 0.34 -17.37
C THR A 27 -11.93 0.19 -17.04
N SER A 28 -12.35 0.42 -15.79
CA SER A 28 -13.72 0.21 -15.30
C SER A 28 -14.64 1.42 -15.48
N GLY A 29 -14.07 2.63 -15.58
CA GLY A 29 -14.79 3.88 -15.87
C GLY A 29 -15.32 4.64 -14.63
N GLU A 30 -15.45 3.99 -13.47
CA GLU A 30 -15.79 4.63 -12.19
C GLU A 30 -14.90 4.08 -11.07
N PRO A 31 -14.14 4.94 -10.34
CA PRO A 31 -13.29 4.48 -9.26
C PRO A 31 -14.11 3.90 -8.11
N SER A 32 -13.73 2.73 -7.60
CA SER A 32 -14.30 2.16 -6.38
C SER A 32 -14.30 3.18 -5.22
N PRO A 33 -15.37 3.23 -4.39
CA PRO A 33 -15.41 4.06 -3.19
C PRO A 33 -14.22 3.82 -2.25
N TRP A 34 -13.67 2.61 -2.22
CA TRP A 34 -12.52 2.29 -1.40
C TRP A 34 -11.23 2.92 -1.94
N LEU A 35 -11.09 3.07 -3.25
CA LEU A 35 -9.94 3.73 -3.84
C LEU A 35 -9.99 5.25 -3.60
N LEU A 36 -11.19 5.83 -3.48
CA LEU A 36 -11.36 7.21 -3.05
C LEU A 36 -10.87 7.44 -1.61
N VAL A 37 -11.07 6.48 -0.70
CA VAL A 37 -10.51 6.56 0.65
C VAL A 37 -8.97 6.58 0.59
N VAL A 38 -8.37 5.74 -0.25
CA VAL A 38 -6.91 5.77 -0.44
C VAL A 38 -6.44 7.12 -0.97
N ALA A 39 -7.14 7.71 -1.95
CA ALA A 39 -6.81 9.01 -2.50
C ALA A 39 -6.88 10.17 -1.48
N VAL A 40 -7.71 10.03 -0.43
CA VAL A 40 -7.76 10.99 0.67
C VAL A 40 -6.56 10.86 1.61
N VAL A 41 -6.04 9.65 1.81
CA VAL A 41 -4.96 9.36 2.77
C VAL A 41 -3.58 9.48 2.11
N TYR A 42 -3.43 9.01 0.88
CA TYR A 42 -2.16 9.01 0.15
C TYR A 42 -2.06 10.25 -0.72
N GLU A 43 -1.41 11.28 -0.19
CA GLU A 43 -1.23 12.55 -0.87
C GLU A 43 -0.56 12.37 -2.24
N GLY A 44 -1.17 12.95 -3.27
CA GLY A 44 -0.69 12.86 -4.65
C GLY A 44 -1.11 11.58 -5.38
N PHE A 45 -1.85 10.67 -4.73
CA PHE A 45 -2.42 9.53 -5.42
C PHE A 45 -3.60 9.96 -6.31
N ASP A 46 -3.49 9.62 -7.59
CA ASP A 46 -4.55 9.71 -8.58
C ASP A 46 -4.36 8.59 -9.63
N LEU A 47 -5.29 8.47 -10.58
CA LEU A 47 -5.24 7.45 -11.64
C LEU A 47 -4.30 7.79 -12.81
N THR A 48 -3.39 8.77 -12.64
CA THR A 48 -2.31 9.01 -13.60
C THR A 48 -1.11 8.11 -13.29
N PRO A 49 -0.24 7.79 -14.28
CA PRO A 49 0.96 6.99 -14.00
C PRO A 49 1.84 7.56 -12.89
N ARG A 50 1.93 8.89 -12.78
CA ARG A 50 2.70 9.56 -11.73
C ARG A 50 2.03 9.41 -10.36
N GLY A 51 0.72 9.63 -10.28
CA GLY A 51 -0.02 9.50 -9.03
C GLY A 51 -0.05 8.06 -8.52
N ILE A 52 -0.15 7.08 -9.42
CA ILE A 52 -0.04 5.66 -9.07
C ILE A 52 1.34 5.34 -8.47
N LEU A 53 2.43 5.84 -9.06
CA LEU A 53 3.77 5.65 -8.49
C LEU A 53 3.92 6.31 -7.11
N GLN A 54 3.34 7.50 -6.91
CA GLN A 54 3.33 8.16 -5.61
C GLN A 54 2.51 7.38 -4.58
N GLY A 55 1.32 6.91 -4.95
CA GLY A 55 0.50 6.05 -4.10
C GLY A 55 1.16 4.71 -3.78
N ALA A 56 1.88 4.10 -4.73
CA ALA A 56 2.63 2.88 -4.49
C ALA A 56 3.77 3.10 -3.48
N ALA A 57 4.44 4.25 -3.50
CA ALA A 57 5.43 4.61 -2.49
C ALA A 57 4.80 4.78 -1.09
N TRP A 58 3.64 5.44 -1.01
CA TRP A 58 2.87 5.55 0.24
C TRP A 58 2.40 4.18 0.75
N ALA A 59 1.83 3.36 -0.11
CA ALA A 59 1.43 2.00 0.20
C ALA A 59 2.61 1.14 0.68
N PHE A 60 3.77 1.27 0.04
CA PHE A 60 4.97 0.58 0.51
C PHE A 60 5.35 1.02 1.92
N ALA A 61 5.39 2.33 2.18
CA ALA A 61 5.75 2.86 3.50
C ALA A 61 4.75 2.43 4.58
N ASP A 62 3.45 2.53 4.31
CA ASP A 62 2.38 2.12 5.22
C ASP A 62 2.43 0.61 5.52
N GLY A 63 2.49 -0.21 4.46
CA GLY A 63 2.61 -1.66 4.59
C GLY A 63 3.89 -2.07 5.31
N PHE A 64 5.01 -1.38 5.04
CA PHE A 64 6.28 -1.63 5.73
C PHE A 64 6.19 -1.34 7.22
N ILE A 65 5.72 -0.14 7.59
CA ILE A 65 5.60 0.27 9.00
C ILE A 65 4.65 -0.68 9.72
N SER A 66 3.49 -0.98 9.13
CA SER A 66 2.50 -1.89 9.71
C SER A 66 3.07 -3.30 9.89
N GLY A 67 3.67 -3.88 8.85
CA GLY A 67 4.28 -5.21 8.92
C GLY A 67 5.43 -5.30 9.92
N TYR A 68 6.30 -4.29 9.96
CA TYR A 68 7.41 -4.21 10.91
C TYR A 68 6.91 -4.12 12.35
N VAL A 69 6.01 -3.17 12.65
CA VAL A 69 5.52 -2.92 14.01
C VAL A 69 4.75 -4.13 14.54
N ILE A 70 3.85 -4.71 13.74
CA ILE A 70 3.06 -5.87 14.14
C ILE A 70 3.97 -7.07 14.43
N SER A 71 4.93 -7.36 13.55
CA SER A 71 5.83 -8.50 13.75
C SER A 71 6.82 -8.27 14.89
N TRP A 72 7.28 -7.04 15.09
CA TRP A 72 8.10 -6.67 16.25
C TRP A 72 7.34 -6.89 17.55
N LEU A 73 6.10 -6.39 17.66
CA LEU A 73 5.25 -6.62 18.83
C LEU A 73 4.99 -8.11 19.06
N ALA A 74 4.74 -8.89 17.99
CA ALA A 74 4.57 -10.33 18.09
C ALA A 74 5.83 -11.02 18.66
N SER A 75 7.04 -10.58 18.26
CA SER A 75 8.30 -11.14 18.78
C SER A 75 8.58 -10.84 20.26
N LEU A 76 7.79 -9.96 20.90
CA LEU A 76 7.86 -9.72 22.34
C LEU A 76 6.96 -10.66 23.15
N ILE A 77 5.96 -11.26 22.50
CA ILE A 77 4.93 -12.09 23.14
C ILE A 77 5.27 -13.58 23.00
N TRP A 78 5.84 -13.95 21.86
CA TRP A 78 6.20 -15.32 21.47
C TRP A 78 7.71 -15.52 21.51
#